data_AF-A0A2T1F7D0-F1
#
_entry.id   AF-A0A2T1F7D0-F1
#
_cell.length_a   1.000
_cell.length_b   1.000
_cell.length_c   1.000
_cell.angle_alpha   90.00
_cell.angle_beta   90.00
_cell.angle_gamma   90.00
#
_symmetry.space_group_name_H-M   'P 1'
#
loop_
_entity.id
_entity.type
_entity.pdbx_description
1 polymer ?
#
loop_
_entity_poly.entity_id
_entity_poly.type
_entity_poly.pdbx_seq_one_letter_code
_entity_poly.pdbx_strand_id
1 'polypeptide(L)' 'MKNINEKSEERTMRFKHDTLLIQCIFPVKSKPIIDEIDRLLAQHYGFTDEELDFIINYDIKYRMGRDSGEED' A
#
# COMPACT_ATOMS: atom_id res chain seq x y z
N MET A 1 -3.42 -8.24 17.49
CA MET A 1 -4.35 -7.08 17.40
C MET A 1 -3.78 -5.76 17.91
N LYS A 2 -2.84 -5.71 18.88
CA LYS A 2 -2.24 -4.45 19.39
C LYS A 2 -1.71 -3.50 18.29
N ASN A 3 -0.94 -4.02 17.34
CA ASN A 3 -0.29 -3.19 16.32
C ASN A 3 -1.27 -2.54 15.33
N ILE A 4 -2.39 -3.21 15.02
CA ILE A 4 -3.42 -2.67 14.11
C ILE A 4 -4.08 -1.45 14.75
N ASN A 5 -4.40 -1.51 16.04
CA ASN A 5 -5.00 -0.39 16.77
C ASN A 5 -4.04 0.81 16.91
N GLU A 6 -2.73 0.57 16.97
CA GLU A 6 -1.70 1.62 17.06
C GLU A 6 -1.44 2.33 15.72
N LYS A 7 -1.65 1.65 14.59
CA LYS A 7 -1.35 2.19 13.24
C LYS A 7 -2.59 2.57 12.43
N SER A 8 -3.78 2.22 12.90
CA SER A 8 -5.06 2.67 12.34
C SER A 8 -5.44 4.06 12.82
N GLU A 9 -6.16 4.82 12.00
CA GLU A 9 -6.83 6.05 12.44
C GLU A 9 -8.31 5.80 12.65
N GLU A 10 -8.87 6.26 13.76
CA GLU A 10 -10.31 6.30 13.93
C GLU A 10 -10.87 7.57 13.28
N ARG A 11 -11.87 7.39 12.39
CA ARG A 11 -12.58 8.49 11.76
C ARG A 11 -14.06 8.44 12.11
N THR A 12 -14.57 9.59 12.51
CA THR A 12 -16.00 9.78 12.74
C THR A 12 -16.63 10.40 11.50
N MET A 13 -17.52 9.66 10.85
CA MET A 13 -18.35 10.16 9.76
C MET A 13 -19.71 10.56 10.30
N ARG A 14 -20.07 11.84 10.14
CA ARG A 14 -21.35 12.38 10.58
C ARG A 14 -22.30 12.49 9.39
N PHE A 15 -23.43 11.81 9.48
CA PHE A 15 -24.55 11.88 8.55
C PHE A 15 -25.72 12.64 9.19
N LYS A 16 -26.73 13.04 8.40
CA LYS A 16 -27.86 13.84 8.89
C LYS A 16 -28.63 13.22 10.07
N HIS A 17 -28.68 11.89 10.12
CA HIS A 17 -29.46 11.10 11.08
C HIS A 17 -28.61 10.16 11.93
N ASP A 18 -27.31 10.04 11.65
CA ASP A 18 -26.48 9.03 12.30
C ASP A 18 -24.99 9.41 12.32
N THR A 19 -24.25 8.82 13.25
CA THR A 19 -22.80 9.01 13.39
C THR A 19 -22.11 7.65 13.38
N LEU A 20 -21.20 7.46 12.43
CA LEU A 20 -20.46 6.22 12.24
C LEU A 20 -19.00 6.41 12.68
N LEU A 21 -18.49 5.52 13.53
CA LEU A 21 -17.09 5.44 13.89
C LEU A 21 -16.43 4.30 13.09
N ILE A 22 -15.40 4.61 12.31
CA ILE A 22 -14.68 3.64 11.48
C ILE A 22 -13.21 3.66 11.87
N GLN A 23 -12.61 2.48 12.00
CA GLN A 23 -11.17 2.30 12.06
C GLN A 23 -10.61 2.17 10.63
N CYS A 24 -9.81 3.14 10.19
CA CYS A 24 -9.20 3.19 8.88
C CYS A 24 -7.73 2.76 8.94
N ILE A 25 -7.32 1.86 8.04
CA ILE A 25 -5.92 1.47 7.82
C ILE A 25 -5.47 2.10 6.50
N PHE A 26 -4.26 2.65 6.47
CA PHE A 26 -3.71 3.35 5.30
C PHE A 26 -2.48 2.61 4.76
N PRO A 27 -2.64 1.69 3.80
CA PRO A 27 -1.52 0.93 3.22
C PRO A 27 -0.40 1.82 2.66
N VAL A 28 -0.74 3.02 2.18
CA VAL A 28 0.23 4.00 1.67
C VAL A 28 1.29 4.38 2.69
N LYS A 29 0.99 4.34 3.99
CA LYS A 29 1.97 4.66 5.05
C LYS A 29 3.06 3.61 5.17
N SER A 30 2.83 2.39 4.67
CA SER A 30 3.84 1.33 4.65
C SER A 30 4.75 1.40 3.44
N LYS A 31 4.41 2.20 2.40
CA LYS A 31 5.18 2.26 1.15
C LYS A 31 6.67 2.59 1.36
N PRO A 32 7.08 3.59 2.15
CA PRO A 32 8.49 3.90 2.33
C PRO A 32 9.31 2.75 2.93
N ILE A 33 8.69 1.97 3.82
CA ILE A 33 9.31 0.81 4.48
C ILE A 33 9.44 -0.34 3.47
N ILE A 34 8.41 -0.57 2.65
CA ILE A 34 8.44 -1.58 1.58
C ILE A 34 9.52 -1.23 0.56
N ASP A 35 9.59 0.04 0.12
CA ASP A 35 10.60 0.51 -0.83
C ASP A 35 12.03 0.32 -0.27
N GLU A 36 12.23 0.42 1.06
CA GLU A 36 13.52 0.16 1.71
C GLU A 36 13.88 -1.33 1.74
N ILE A 37 12.89 -2.19 2.01
CA ILE A 37 13.07 -3.64 1.94
C ILE A 37 13.45 -4.05 0.51
N ASP A 38 12.76 -3.54 -0.51
CA ASP A 38 13.02 -3.87 -1.90
C ASP A 38 14.43 -3.46 -2.34
N ARG A 39 14.89 -2.28 -1.91
CA ARG A 39 16.27 -1.83 -2.14
C ARG A 39 17.30 -2.77 -1.51
N LEU A 40 17.06 -3.20 -0.27
CA LEU A 40 17.96 -4.11 0.43
C LEU A 40 17.98 -5.50 -0.25
N LEU A 41 16.81 -6.01 -0.65
CA LEU A 41 16.71 -7.27 -1.38
C LEU A 41 17.40 -7.21 -2.75
N ALA A 42 17.27 -6.11 -3.48
CA ALA A 42 17.96 -5.92 -4.76
C ALA A 42 19.48 -6.02 -4.61
N GLN A 43 20.05 -5.43 -3.56
CA GLN A 43 21.49 -5.56 -3.26
C GLN A 43 21.89 -7.01 -2.94
N HIS A 44 21.06 -7.74 -2.19
CA HIS A 44 21.34 -9.13 -1.83
C HIS A 44 21.25 -10.10 -3.00
N TYR A 45 20.33 -9.86 -3.94
CA TYR A 45 20.15 -10.71 -5.11
C TYR A 45 20.92 -10.24 -6.35
N GLY A 46 21.59 -9.09 -6.28
CA GLY A 46 22.37 -8.53 -7.38
C GLY A 46 21.50 -7.99 -8.52
N PHE A 47 20.29 -7.52 -8.21
CA PHE A 47 19.41 -6.88 -9.19
C PHE A 47 19.99 -5.56 -9.66
N THR A 48 19.72 -5.22 -10.93
CA THR A 48 20.07 -3.91 -11.47
C THR A 48 19.09 -2.84 -11.00
N ASP A 49 19.46 -1.57 -11.17
CA ASP A 49 18.59 -0.44 -10.84
C ASP A 49 17.29 -0.47 -11.67
N GLU A 50 17.34 -0.97 -12.91
CA GLU A 50 16.16 -1.16 -13.78
C GLU A 50 15.23 -2.27 -13.29
N GLU A 51 15.78 -3.37 -12.76
CA GLU A 51 15.00 -4.46 -12.19
C GLU A 51 14.37 -4.06 -10.85
N LEU A 52 15.09 -3.28 -10.05
CA LEU A 52 14.56 -2.66 -8.83
C LEU A 52 13.44 -1.67 -9.15
N ASP A 53 13.62 -0.80 -10.14
CA ASP A 53 12.59 0.13 -10.60
C ASP A 53 11.36 -0.63 -11.12
N PHE A 54 11.57 -1.76 -11.81
CA PHE A 54 10.48 -2.66 -12.18
C PHE A 54 9.77 -3.19 -10.94
N ILE A 55 10.45 -3.69 -9.90
CA ILE A 55 9.80 -4.19 -8.67
C ILE A 55 9.00 -3.10 -7.95
N ILE A 56 9.58 -1.90 -7.79
CA ILE A 56 8.92 -0.76 -7.13
C ILE A 56 7.68 -0.29 -7.90
N ASN A 57 7.75 -0.29 -9.25
CA ASN A 57 6.68 0.19 -10.13
C ASN A 57 5.69 -0.91 -10.56
N TYR A 58 6.05 -2.19 -10.43
CA TYR A 58 5.17 -3.32 -10.71
C TYR A 58 3.99 -3.35 -9.74
N ASP A 59 4.22 -2.89 -8.50
CA ASP A 59 3.19 -2.77 -7.47
C ASP A 59 2.05 -1.81 -7.89
N ILE A 60 2.33 -0.79 -8.70
CA ILE A 60 1.31 0.15 -9.22
C ILE A 60 0.41 -0.54 -10.26
N LYS A 61 0.96 -1.40 -11.12
CA LYS A 61 0.18 -2.09 -12.16
C LYS A 61 -0.74 -3.18 -11.62
N TYR A 62 -0.44 -3.78 -10.46
CA TYR A 62 -1.22 -4.91 -9.92
C TYR A 62 -1.89 -4.64 -8.56
N ARG A 63 -1.47 -3.68 -7.72
CA ARG A 63 -2.15 -3.35 -6.45
C ARG A 63 -3.17 -2.21 -6.52
N MET A 64 -3.07 -1.30 -7.49
CA MET A 64 -4.06 -0.22 -7.63
C MET A 64 -5.27 -0.59 -8.48
N GLY A 65 -5.44 -1.87 -8.82
CA GLY A 65 -6.52 -2.32 -9.70
C GLY A 65 -6.37 -1.65 -11.06
N ARG A 66 -5.64 -2.28 -11.97
CA ARG A 66 -5.71 -1.88 -13.36
C ARG A 66 -7.15 -2.10 -13.80
N ASP A 67 -7.89 -1.02 -13.86
CA ASP A 67 -9.15 -0.85 -14.59
C ASP A 67 -8.84 -0.97 -16.10
N SER A 68 -8.18 -2.05 -16.49
CA SER A 68 -8.00 -2.46 -17.86
C SER A 68 -8.86 -3.70 -18.03
N GLY A 69 -10.17 -3.45 -18.20
CA GLY A 69 -10.94 -4.23 -19.14
C GLY A 69 -10.24 -4.17 -20.49
N GLU A 70 -9.28 -5.08 -20.68
CA GLU A 70 -9.05 -5.66 -21.98
C GLU A 70 -10.00 -6.86 -22.02
N GLU A 71 -11.22 -6.56 -22.49
CA GLU A 71 -12.18 -7.56 -22.96
C GLU A 71 -11.57 -8.21 -24.20
N ASP A 72 -11.22 -9.49 -24.08
CA ASP A 72 -11.33 -10.44 -25.20
C ASP A 72 -12.68 -11.15 -25.09
#